data_AF-A0A937V426-F1
#
_entry.id   AF-A0A937V426-F1
#
_cell.length_a   1.000
_cell.length_b   1.000
_cell.length_c   1.000
_cell.angle_alpha   90.00
_cell.angle_beta   90.00
_cell.angle_gamma   90.00
#
_symmetry.space_group_name_H-M   'P 1'
#
loop_
_entity.id
_entity.type
_entity.pdbx_description
1 polymer ?
#
loop_
_entity_poly.entity_id
_entity_poly.type
_entity_poly.pdbx_seq_one_letter_code
_entity_poly.pdbx_strand_id
1 'polypeptide(L)'
;MQKVPEVREYCERCLKTERWYGNVVLMVVDASFTSIGLNYFQAVVPKVEKFRKEFVETGRIRALEDLPPANDAELENVWRNKRSWQMAKSVASHLAKIKGEKKVDDRGALIYWAKHARLEEWEKDPVGQIKGVGINSFQYLRMMGGIDTVMPDKIVKRVIAEILAQANMKMPATDIDFVYLMDKMAQDTGYRAIELCWMTWLIQSEAGMSRMEKYSSLLPKI
;
A
#
# COMPACT_ATOMS: atom_id res chain seq x y z
N MET A 1 -6.42 -19.50 -4.66
CA MET A 1 -7.66 -18.84 -4.16
C MET A 1 -8.73 -19.76 -3.58
N GLN A 2 -8.77 -21.08 -3.85
CA GLN A 2 -9.87 -21.94 -3.35
C GLN A 2 -10.11 -21.93 -1.82
N LYS A 3 -9.05 -21.72 -1.02
CA LYS A 3 -9.17 -21.65 0.45
C LYS A 3 -9.67 -20.30 0.96
N VAL A 4 -9.58 -19.24 0.14
CA VAL A 4 -9.87 -17.86 0.55
C VAL A 4 -10.35 -17.06 -0.68
N PRO A 5 -11.59 -17.29 -1.15
CA PRO A 5 -12.11 -16.64 -2.36
C PRO A 5 -12.23 -15.11 -2.22
N GLU A 6 -12.39 -14.59 -1.00
CA GLU A 6 -12.58 -13.16 -0.70
C GLU A 6 -11.34 -12.31 -1.06
N VAL A 7 -10.15 -12.93 -1.12
CA VAL A 7 -8.92 -12.24 -1.54
C VAL A 7 -9.10 -11.59 -2.90
N ARG A 8 -9.84 -12.24 -3.82
CA ARG A 8 -10.10 -11.71 -5.15
C ARG A 8 -10.85 -10.39 -5.08
N GLU A 9 -11.89 -10.32 -4.26
CA GLU A 9 -12.71 -9.11 -4.07
C GLU A 9 -11.86 -7.98 -3.48
N TYR A 10 -11.04 -8.27 -2.46
CA TYR A 10 -10.18 -7.25 -1.87
C TYR A 10 -9.13 -6.74 -2.86
N CYS A 11 -8.54 -7.63 -3.66
CA CYS A 11 -7.61 -7.25 -4.74
C CYS A 11 -8.32 -6.40 -5.80
N GLU A 12 -9.52 -6.77 -6.23
CA GLU A 12 -10.31 -5.99 -7.20
C GLU A 12 -10.63 -4.59 -6.69
N ARG A 13 -11.02 -4.46 -5.42
CA ARG A 13 -11.24 -3.15 -4.78
C ARG A 13 -9.96 -2.34 -4.71
N CYS A 14 -8.84 -2.95 -4.34
CA CYS A 14 -7.55 -2.27 -4.32
C CYS A 14 -7.19 -1.73 -5.72
N LEU A 15 -7.34 -2.55 -6.76
CA LEU A 15 -7.05 -2.13 -8.14
C LEU A 15 -8.03 -1.10 -8.69
N LYS A 16 -9.24 -1.02 -8.14
CA LYS A 16 -10.18 0.06 -8.40
C LYS A 16 -9.89 1.32 -7.58
N THR A 17 -8.81 1.37 -6.79
CA THR A 17 -8.54 2.50 -5.89
C THR A 17 -9.72 2.74 -4.94
N GLU A 18 -10.27 1.66 -4.38
CA GLU A 18 -11.39 1.66 -3.43
C GLU A 18 -10.97 1.20 -2.03
N ARG A 19 -9.65 1.04 -1.79
CA ARG A 19 -9.14 0.87 -0.43
C ARG A 19 -9.56 2.03 0.45
N TRP A 20 -9.77 1.77 1.75
CA TRP A 20 -10.16 2.82 2.70
C TRP A 20 -11.36 3.66 2.22
N TYR A 21 -12.41 2.98 1.72
CA TYR A 21 -13.62 3.60 1.17
C TYR A 21 -13.37 4.55 -0.03
N GLY A 22 -12.26 4.33 -0.76
CA GLY A 22 -11.84 5.19 -1.86
C GLY A 22 -11.20 6.51 -1.44
N ASN A 23 -10.91 6.69 -0.14
CA ASN A 23 -10.30 7.92 0.36
C ASN A 23 -8.77 7.87 0.18
N VAL A 24 -8.25 8.67 -0.75
CA VAL A 24 -6.82 8.71 -1.09
C VAL A 24 -5.96 9.25 0.05
N VAL A 25 -6.47 10.18 0.87
CA VAL A 25 -5.74 10.66 2.05
C VAL A 25 -5.46 9.49 3.00
N LEU A 26 -6.44 8.63 3.24
CA LEU A 26 -6.27 7.44 4.07
C LEU A 26 -5.26 6.45 3.46
N MET A 27 -5.27 6.25 2.13
CA MET A 27 -4.28 5.42 1.44
C MET A 27 -2.85 5.97 1.61
N VAL A 28 -2.67 7.29 1.50
CA VAL A 28 -1.36 7.95 1.70
C VAL A 28 -0.89 7.79 3.14
N VAL A 29 -1.79 7.98 4.12
CA VAL A 29 -1.49 7.78 5.55
C VAL A 29 -1.14 6.32 5.84
N ASP A 30 -1.90 5.37 5.30
CA ASP A 30 -1.68 3.92 5.43
C ASP A 30 -0.31 3.50 4.88
N ALA A 31 0.05 3.94 3.67
CA ALA A 31 1.37 3.69 3.09
C ALA A 31 2.51 4.29 3.92
N SER A 32 2.29 5.48 4.49
CA SER A 32 3.29 6.18 5.30
C SER A 32 3.49 5.54 6.68
N PHE A 33 2.45 4.98 7.29
CA PHE A 33 2.58 4.22 8.54
C PHE A 33 3.20 2.85 8.31
N THR A 34 2.88 2.21 7.19
CA THR A 34 3.47 0.92 6.81
C THR A 34 4.97 1.02 6.50
N SER A 35 5.46 2.20 6.09
CA SER A 35 6.87 2.44 5.71
C SER A 35 7.91 2.08 6.79
N ILE A 36 7.52 2.03 8.06
CA ILE A 36 8.44 1.74 9.17
C ILE A 36 8.47 0.24 9.57
N GLY A 37 7.71 -0.62 8.89
CA GLY A 37 7.80 -2.07 9.05
C GLY A 37 7.15 -2.64 10.32
N LEU A 38 6.23 -1.91 10.95
CA LEU A 38 5.43 -2.39 12.08
C LEU A 38 4.36 -3.40 11.63
N ASN A 39 3.75 -4.11 12.58
CA ASN A 39 2.64 -5.02 12.29
C ASN A 39 1.45 -4.24 11.70
N TYR A 40 1.07 -4.57 10.47
CA TYR A 40 0.03 -3.85 9.75
C TYR A 40 -1.33 -3.90 10.47
N PHE A 41 -1.81 -5.09 10.82
CA PHE A 41 -3.15 -5.25 11.38
C PHE A 41 -3.26 -4.79 12.83
N GLN A 42 -2.18 -4.91 13.61
CA GLN A 42 -2.19 -4.55 15.04
C GLN A 42 -1.76 -3.10 15.30
N ALA A 43 -0.90 -2.52 14.46
CA ALA A 43 -0.37 -1.18 14.68
C ALA A 43 -0.83 -0.18 13.62
N VAL A 44 -0.78 -0.52 12.34
CA VAL A 44 -1.09 0.43 11.26
C VAL A 44 -2.59 0.66 11.13
N VAL A 45 -3.37 -0.39 10.87
CA VAL A 45 -4.82 -0.30 10.61
C VAL A 45 -5.58 0.44 11.73
N PRO A 46 -5.37 0.15 13.03
CA PRO A 46 -6.05 0.89 14.10
C PRO A 46 -5.71 2.38 14.13
N LYS A 47 -4.51 2.75 13.67
CA LYS A 47 -4.03 4.14 13.67
C LYS A 47 -4.51 4.92 12.46
N VAL A 48 -4.61 4.28 11.29
CA VAL A 48 -5.30 4.87 10.14
C VAL A 48 -6.78 5.06 10.45
N GLU A 49 -7.42 4.10 11.12
CA GLU A 49 -8.82 4.23 11.54
C GLU A 49 -9.00 5.33 12.60
N LYS A 50 -8.06 5.48 13.54
CA LYS A 50 -8.04 6.60 14.49
C LYS A 50 -7.95 7.95 13.74
N PHE A 51 -7.02 8.06 12.78
CA PHE A 51 -6.89 9.25 11.93
C PHE A 51 -8.20 9.55 11.17
N ARG A 52 -8.82 8.53 10.58
CA ARG A 52 -10.10 8.65 9.85
C ARG A 52 -11.17 9.28 10.72
N LYS A 53 -11.36 8.76 11.94
CA LYS A 53 -12.36 9.27 12.89
C LYS A 53 -12.07 10.69 13.35
N GLU A 54 -10.81 10.99 13.67
CA GLU A 54 -10.43 12.29 14.25
C GLU A 54 -10.38 13.44 13.23
N PHE A 55 -10.02 13.15 11.97
CA PHE A 55 -9.75 14.18 10.96
C PHE A 55 -10.63 14.10 9.71
N VAL A 56 -10.93 12.90 9.22
CA VAL A 56 -11.67 12.73 7.95
C VAL A 56 -13.18 12.81 8.19
N GLU A 57 -13.71 12.03 9.14
CA GLU A 57 -15.15 12.04 9.48
C GLU A 57 -15.61 13.40 10.06
N THR A 58 -14.71 14.11 10.74
CA THR A 58 -14.97 15.46 11.27
C THR A 58 -14.84 16.54 10.20
N GLY A 59 -14.41 16.20 8.99
CA GLY A 59 -14.22 17.13 7.87
C GLY A 59 -13.07 18.12 8.05
N ARG A 60 -12.13 17.84 8.97
CA ARG A 60 -10.90 18.65 9.18
C ARG A 60 -9.87 18.42 8.08
N ILE A 61 -9.83 17.22 7.50
CA ILE A 61 -9.02 16.85 6.34
C ILE A 61 -9.96 16.15 5.35
N ARG A 62 -10.32 16.85 4.26
CA ARG A 62 -11.29 16.39 3.26
C ARG A 62 -10.62 15.92 1.98
N ALA A 63 -9.49 16.52 1.64
CA ALA A 63 -8.73 16.22 0.43
C ALA A 63 -7.21 16.25 0.66
N LEU A 64 -6.45 15.86 -0.35
CA LEU A 64 -4.98 15.84 -0.33
C LEU A 64 -4.36 17.19 0.08
N GLU A 65 -4.97 18.31 -0.32
CA GLU A 65 -4.51 19.66 -0.02
C GLU A 65 -4.55 20.00 1.48
N ASP A 66 -5.41 19.34 2.25
CA ASP A 66 -5.62 19.64 3.66
C ASP A 66 -4.57 18.97 4.56
N LEU A 67 -3.91 17.91 4.07
CA LEU A 67 -2.94 17.16 4.88
C LEU A 67 -1.62 17.92 5.12
N PRO A 68 -0.97 18.56 4.13
CA PRO A 68 0.27 19.32 4.35
C PRO A 68 0.18 20.41 5.44
N PRO A 69 -0.86 21.28 5.47
CA PRO A 69 -0.96 22.32 6.49
C PRO A 69 -1.49 21.84 7.85
N ALA A 70 -1.93 20.58 7.98
CA ALA A 70 -2.46 20.05 9.24
C ALA A 70 -1.43 20.12 10.38
N ASN A 71 -1.89 20.34 11.62
CA ASN A 71 -1.00 20.54 12.76
C ASN A 71 -0.21 19.26 13.12
N ASP A 72 1.12 19.36 13.15
CA ASP A 72 2.00 18.21 13.42
C ASP A 72 1.77 17.59 14.81
N ALA A 73 1.54 18.40 15.84
CA ALA A 73 1.33 17.89 17.19
C ALA A 73 0.03 17.09 17.30
N GLU A 74 -1.02 17.50 16.60
CA GLU A 74 -2.27 16.76 16.53
C GLU A 74 -2.12 15.45 15.76
N LEU A 75 -1.40 15.46 14.63
CA LEU A 75 -1.08 14.25 13.87
C LEU A 75 -0.24 13.27 14.71
N GLU A 76 0.72 13.77 15.49
CA GLU A 76 1.56 12.96 16.38
C GLU A 76 0.76 12.29 17.52
N ASN A 77 -0.40 12.84 17.91
CA ASN A 77 -1.31 12.19 18.86
C ASN A 77 -1.94 10.91 18.29
N VAL A 78 -2.04 10.80 16.97
CA VAL A 78 -2.43 9.56 16.30
C VAL A 78 -1.24 8.62 16.21
N TRP A 79 -0.15 9.11 15.60
CA TRP A 79 1.03 8.32 15.27
C TRP A 79 2.32 9.07 15.62
N ARG A 80 3.04 8.61 16.64
CA ARG A 80 4.25 9.27 17.17
C ARG A 80 5.48 8.99 16.31
N ASN A 81 5.43 9.33 15.03
CA ASN A 81 6.55 9.24 14.11
C ASN A 81 6.53 10.40 13.11
N LYS A 82 7.41 11.38 13.34
CA LYS A 82 7.56 12.57 12.50
C LYS A 82 7.88 12.23 11.04
N ARG A 83 8.73 11.22 10.81
CA ARG A 83 9.13 10.81 9.46
C ARG A 83 7.96 10.28 8.65
N SER A 84 7.08 9.47 9.24
CA SER A 84 5.86 8.99 8.57
C SER A 84 4.95 10.16 8.17
N TRP A 85 4.78 11.17 9.04
CA TRP A 85 3.96 12.33 8.70
C TRP A 85 4.58 13.22 7.62
N GLN A 86 5.90 13.43 7.68
CA GLN A 86 6.63 14.14 6.62
C GLN A 86 6.47 13.45 5.26
N MET A 87 6.57 12.12 5.23
CA MET A 87 6.30 11.34 4.03
C MET A 87 4.85 11.54 3.56
N ALA A 88 3.86 11.36 4.44
CA ALA A 88 2.45 11.49 4.09
C ALA A 88 2.12 12.86 3.50
N LYS A 89 2.59 13.93 4.16
CA LYS A 89 2.39 15.32 3.71
C LYS A 89 3.07 15.59 2.37
N SER A 90 4.28 15.08 2.17
CA SER A 90 5.02 15.30 0.91
C SER A 90 4.34 14.57 -0.26
N VAL A 91 3.90 13.32 -0.05
CA VAL A 91 3.16 12.55 -1.06
C VAL A 91 1.84 13.24 -1.37
N ALA A 92 1.08 13.66 -0.35
CA ALA A 92 -0.18 14.36 -0.53
C ALA A 92 -0.01 15.68 -1.30
N SER A 93 1.03 16.46 -0.98
CA SER A 93 1.35 17.70 -1.69
C SER A 93 1.67 17.44 -3.16
N HIS A 94 2.44 16.39 -3.46
CA HIS A 94 2.74 16.02 -4.85
C HIS A 94 1.50 15.59 -5.63
N LEU A 95 0.66 14.74 -5.04
CA LEU A 95 -0.58 14.29 -5.68
C LEU A 95 -1.59 15.44 -5.85
N ALA A 96 -1.67 16.38 -4.90
CA ALA A 96 -2.48 17.59 -5.04
C ALA A 96 -2.03 18.49 -6.20
N LYS A 97 -0.71 18.57 -6.45
CA LYS A 97 -0.19 19.27 -7.62
C LYS A 97 -0.65 18.59 -8.92
N ILE A 98 -0.54 17.26 -9.02
CA ILE A 98 -1.02 16.49 -10.17
C ILE A 98 -2.52 16.70 -10.38
N LYS A 99 -3.30 16.65 -9.29
CA LYS A 99 -4.74 16.91 -9.29
C LYS A 99 -5.07 18.23 -9.96
N GLY A 100 -4.39 19.32 -9.55
CA GLY A 100 -4.55 20.65 -10.14
C GLY A 100 -4.13 20.73 -11.60
N GLU A 101 -2.97 20.16 -11.95
CA GLU A 101 -2.44 20.17 -13.33
C GLU A 101 -3.30 19.37 -14.31
N LYS A 102 -3.84 18.23 -13.85
CA LYS A 102 -4.66 17.33 -14.67
C LYS A 102 -6.17 17.61 -14.57
N LYS A 103 -6.59 18.49 -13.66
CA LYS A 103 -7.98 18.84 -13.39
C LYS A 103 -8.84 17.61 -13.08
N VAL A 104 -8.32 16.76 -12.20
CA VAL A 104 -8.98 15.53 -11.73
C VAL A 104 -9.31 15.64 -10.24
N ASP A 105 -9.94 14.62 -9.67
CA ASP A 105 -10.11 14.48 -8.22
C ASP A 105 -8.90 13.76 -7.59
N ASP A 106 -8.90 13.58 -6.26
CA ASP A 106 -7.81 12.91 -5.54
C ASP A 106 -7.55 11.49 -6.08
N ARG A 107 -8.62 10.75 -6.38
CA ARG A 107 -8.56 9.39 -6.94
C ARG A 107 -7.92 9.40 -8.33
N GLY A 108 -8.35 10.31 -9.20
CA GLY A 108 -7.77 10.51 -10.52
C GLY A 108 -6.30 10.90 -10.45
N ALA A 109 -5.88 11.70 -9.47
CA ALA A 109 -4.49 12.08 -9.27
C ALA A 109 -3.60 10.89 -8.88
N LEU A 110 -4.05 10.06 -7.94
CA LEU A 110 -3.33 8.84 -7.55
C LEU A 110 -3.23 7.85 -8.72
N ILE A 111 -4.33 7.62 -9.44
CA ILE A 111 -4.35 6.74 -10.62
C ILE A 111 -3.42 7.28 -11.71
N TYR A 112 -3.47 8.60 -11.97
CA TYR A 112 -2.59 9.24 -12.95
C TYR A 112 -1.13 9.04 -12.58
N TRP A 113 -0.74 9.36 -11.34
CA TRP A 113 0.64 9.16 -10.88
C TRP A 113 1.05 7.69 -11.02
N ALA A 114 0.26 6.76 -10.50
CA ALA A 114 0.62 5.34 -10.47
C ALA A 114 0.85 4.76 -11.88
N LYS A 115 0.05 5.19 -12.87
CA LYS A 115 0.19 4.79 -14.29
C LYS A 115 1.45 5.33 -14.97
N HIS A 116 1.97 6.46 -14.52
CA HIS A 116 3.15 7.10 -15.12
C HIS A 116 4.44 6.86 -14.30
N ALA A 117 4.30 6.41 -13.05
CA ALA A 117 5.40 6.03 -12.18
C ALA A 117 6.07 4.74 -12.70
N ARG A 118 7.38 4.82 -12.97
CA ARG A 118 8.19 3.70 -13.48
C ARG A 118 8.92 3.00 -12.34
N LEU A 119 8.92 1.67 -12.37
CA LEU A 119 9.57 0.85 -11.35
C LEU A 119 11.11 0.98 -11.43
N GLU A 120 11.65 0.90 -12.63
CA GLU A 120 13.10 0.85 -12.89
C GLU A 120 13.80 2.14 -12.48
N GLU A 121 13.06 3.25 -12.52
CA GLU A 121 13.55 4.59 -12.23
C GLU A 121 12.82 5.21 -11.03
N TRP A 122 12.29 4.37 -10.13
CA TRP A 122 11.46 4.85 -9.01
C TRP A 122 12.19 5.88 -8.14
N GLU A 123 13.50 5.76 -7.96
CA GLU A 123 14.32 6.72 -7.19
C GLU A 123 14.43 8.11 -7.85
N LYS A 124 14.12 8.21 -9.16
CA LYS A 124 14.04 9.48 -9.90
C LYS A 124 12.61 10.04 -9.92
N ASP A 125 11.61 9.22 -9.60
CA ASP A 125 10.22 9.66 -9.52
C ASP A 125 10.06 10.66 -8.37
N PRO A 126 9.28 11.75 -8.54
CA PRO A 126 9.07 12.72 -7.48
C PRO A 126 8.58 12.11 -6.16
N VAL A 127 7.77 11.04 -6.21
CA VAL A 127 7.35 10.32 -5.01
C VAL A 127 8.48 9.45 -4.45
N GLY A 128 9.26 8.79 -5.29
CA GLY A 128 10.40 7.99 -4.82
C GLY A 128 11.53 8.80 -4.21
N GLN A 129 11.67 10.08 -4.58
CA GLN A 129 12.63 11.02 -3.98
C GLN A 129 12.21 11.54 -2.59
N ILE A 130 10.96 11.31 -2.18
CA ILE A 130 10.47 11.76 -0.87
C ILE A 130 11.17 10.96 0.23
N LYS A 131 11.83 11.67 1.14
CA LYS A 131 12.47 11.05 2.31
C LYS A 131 11.45 10.25 3.13
N GLY A 132 11.68 8.95 3.24
CA GLY A 132 10.74 8.02 3.89
C GLY A 132 10.11 7.04 2.93
N VAL A 133 10.00 7.38 1.66
CA VAL A 133 9.56 6.45 0.61
C VAL A 133 10.73 5.51 0.27
N GLY A 134 10.47 4.22 0.42
CA GLY A 134 11.28 3.16 -0.17
C GLY A 134 10.47 2.39 -1.20
N ILE A 135 11.10 1.45 -1.89
CA ILE A 135 10.47 0.64 -2.94
C ILE A 135 9.16 -0.04 -2.50
N ASN A 136 9.07 -0.49 -1.25
CA ASN A 136 7.85 -1.08 -0.69
C ASN A 136 6.69 -0.08 -0.67
N SER A 137 6.89 1.11 -0.09
CA SER A 137 5.87 2.14 -0.04
C SER A 137 5.52 2.68 -1.44
N PHE A 138 6.52 2.78 -2.31
CA PHE A 138 6.32 3.18 -3.70
C PHE A 138 5.41 2.19 -4.45
N GLN A 139 5.73 0.90 -4.39
CA GLN A 139 4.91 -0.15 -5.01
C GLN A 139 3.53 -0.27 -4.35
N TYR A 140 3.44 -0.10 -3.05
CA TYR A 140 2.16 -0.14 -2.34
C TYR A 140 1.23 1.01 -2.73
N LEU A 141 1.77 2.22 -2.91
CA LEU A 141 1.02 3.35 -3.48
C LEU A 141 0.62 3.06 -4.94
N ARG A 142 1.51 2.50 -5.77
CA ARG A 142 1.15 2.11 -7.16
C ARG A 142 0.04 1.08 -7.20
N MET A 143 0.09 0.10 -6.30
CA MET A 143 -0.94 -0.91 -6.13
C MET A 143 -2.30 -0.29 -5.80
N MET A 144 -2.34 0.62 -4.81
CA MET A 144 -3.57 1.35 -4.48
C MET A 144 -4.02 2.31 -5.58
N GLY A 145 -3.10 2.80 -6.41
CA GLY A 145 -3.40 3.56 -7.63
C GLY A 145 -3.85 2.72 -8.83
N GLY A 146 -4.05 1.41 -8.65
CA GLY A 146 -4.65 0.53 -9.66
C GLY A 146 -3.66 -0.26 -10.51
N ILE A 147 -2.38 -0.24 -10.17
CA ILE A 147 -1.36 -1.04 -10.88
C ILE A 147 -1.36 -2.45 -10.30
N ASP A 148 -1.55 -3.47 -11.15
CA ASP A 148 -1.35 -4.85 -10.75
C ASP A 148 0.15 -5.09 -10.54
N THR A 149 0.57 -5.18 -9.28
CA THR A 149 1.96 -5.26 -8.86
C THR A 149 2.06 -5.95 -7.50
N VAL A 150 3.29 -6.16 -7.04
CA VAL A 150 3.61 -6.73 -5.72
C VAL A 150 4.39 -5.72 -4.88
N MET A 151 4.17 -5.74 -3.57
CA MET A 151 5.08 -5.08 -2.63
C MET A 151 6.21 -6.06 -2.28
N PRO A 152 7.50 -5.72 -2.51
CA PRO A 152 8.62 -6.60 -2.18
C PRO A 152 8.96 -6.62 -0.68
N ASP A 153 7.96 -6.77 0.19
CA ASP A 153 8.18 -6.82 1.64
C ASP A 153 8.68 -8.18 2.14
N LYS A 154 9.14 -8.19 3.39
CA LYS A 154 9.78 -9.36 4.01
C LYS A 154 8.89 -10.60 4.07
N ILE A 155 7.57 -10.42 4.22
CA ILE A 155 6.62 -11.53 4.37
C ILE A 155 6.41 -12.18 3.01
N VAL A 156 6.13 -11.36 1.98
CA VAL A 156 5.98 -11.84 0.60
C VAL A 156 7.25 -12.55 0.15
N LYS A 157 8.40 -11.89 0.30
CA LYS A 157 9.71 -12.47 -0.08
C LYS A 157 10.01 -13.80 0.61
N ARG A 158 9.66 -13.94 1.89
CA ARG A 158 9.87 -15.19 2.64
C ARG A 158 9.07 -16.34 2.03
N VAL A 159 7.78 -16.13 1.80
CA VAL A 159 6.91 -17.18 1.24
C VAL A 159 7.36 -17.55 -0.17
N ILE A 160 7.71 -16.56 -0.99
CA ILE A 160 8.22 -16.82 -2.35
C ILE A 160 9.58 -17.53 -2.30
N ALA A 161 10.46 -17.18 -1.38
CA ALA A 161 11.73 -17.88 -1.21
C ALA A 161 11.55 -19.36 -0.87
N GLU A 162 10.58 -19.70 -0.01
CA GLU A 162 10.24 -21.09 0.31
C GLU A 162 9.74 -21.86 -0.93
N ILE A 163 8.88 -21.23 -1.75
CA ILE A 163 8.37 -21.81 -3.00
C ILE A 163 9.51 -22.03 -4.00
N LEU A 164 10.37 -21.04 -4.21
CA LEU A 164 11.50 -21.15 -5.13
C LEU A 164 12.50 -22.22 -4.67
N ALA A 165 12.76 -22.32 -3.36
CA ALA A 165 13.65 -23.33 -2.82
C ALA A 165 13.14 -24.76 -3.10
N GLN A 166 11.83 -25.00 -2.98
CA GLN A 166 11.23 -26.29 -3.35
C GLN A 166 11.37 -26.60 -4.85
N ALA A 167 11.45 -25.58 -5.69
CA ALA A 167 11.68 -25.69 -7.13
C ALA A 167 13.17 -25.68 -7.52
N ASN A 168 14.11 -25.70 -6.57
CA ASN A 168 15.55 -25.54 -6.80
C ASN A 168 15.91 -24.24 -7.55
N MET A 169 15.14 -23.18 -7.36
CA MET A 169 15.33 -21.86 -7.93
C MET A 169 15.90 -20.89 -6.89
N LYS A 170 16.68 -19.90 -7.35
CA LYS A 170 17.26 -18.87 -6.49
C LYS A 170 16.35 -17.64 -6.40
N MET A 171 16.35 -17.00 -5.25
CA MET A 171 15.74 -15.69 -5.08
C MET A 171 16.46 -14.62 -5.92
N PRO A 172 15.73 -13.68 -6.52
CA PRO A 172 16.33 -12.51 -7.17
C PRO A 172 17.18 -11.68 -6.21
N ALA A 173 18.21 -11.03 -6.73
CA ALA A 173 19.16 -10.25 -5.93
C ALA A 173 18.62 -8.86 -5.55
N THR A 174 17.69 -8.31 -6.33
CA THR A 174 17.14 -6.98 -6.12
C THR A 174 15.62 -7.00 -6.00
N ASP A 175 15.06 -5.94 -5.40
CA ASP A 175 13.62 -5.78 -5.23
C ASP A 175 12.89 -5.55 -6.57
N ILE A 176 13.58 -4.95 -7.55
CA ILE A 176 13.07 -4.76 -8.90
C ILE A 176 12.98 -6.11 -9.60
N ASP A 177 14.04 -6.92 -9.56
CA ASP A 177 14.04 -8.27 -10.14
C ASP A 177 13.01 -9.17 -9.45
N PHE A 178 12.78 -8.97 -8.16
CA PHE A 178 11.72 -9.64 -7.43
C PHE A 178 10.32 -9.30 -7.97
N VAL A 179 10.05 -8.02 -8.26
CA VAL A 179 8.77 -7.62 -8.86
C VAL A 179 8.59 -8.27 -10.24
N TYR A 180 9.62 -8.27 -11.08
CA TYR A 180 9.53 -8.94 -12.39
C TYR A 180 9.35 -10.46 -12.29
N LEU A 181 9.99 -11.10 -11.31
CA LEU A 181 9.74 -12.51 -11.04
C LEU A 181 8.26 -12.74 -10.71
N MET A 182 7.67 -11.88 -9.88
CA MET A 182 6.25 -12.00 -9.51
C MET A 182 5.33 -11.73 -10.69
N ASP A 183 5.66 -10.80 -11.59
CA ASP A 183 4.91 -10.55 -12.83
C ASP A 183 4.95 -11.79 -13.75
N LYS A 184 6.12 -12.44 -13.86
CA LYS A 184 6.26 -13.69 -14.61
C LYS A 184 5.45 -14.82 -13.98
N MET A 185 5.52 -14.97 -12.65
CA MET A 185 4.73 -15.97 -11.93
C MET A 185 3.23 -15.74 -12.10
N ALA A 186 2.79 -14.48 -12.12
CA ALA A 186 1.39 -14.11 -12.40
C ALA A 186 0.97 -14.61 -13.80
N GLN A 187 1.78 -14.32 -14.83
CA GLN A 187 1.54 -14.80 -16.19
C GLN A 187 1.47 -16.33 -16.28
N ASP A 188 2.44 -17.04 -15.68
CA ASP A 188 2.55 -18.50 -15.77
C ASP A 188 1.42 -19.23 -15.02
N THR A 189 0.86 -18.60 -13.98
CA THR A 189 -0.18 -19.21 -13.12
C THR A 189 -1.60 -18.76 -13.44
N GLY A 190 -1.75 -17.70 -14.24
CA GLY A 190 -3.04 -17.06 -14.50
C GLY A 190 -3.59 -16.24 -13.32
N TYR A 191 -2.82 -16.07 -12.25
CA TYR A 191 -3.14 -15.15 -11.16
C TYR A 191 -2.64 -13.74 -11.48
N ARG A 192 -3.18 -12.74 -10.80
CA ARG A 192 -2.65 -11.36 -10.81
C ARG A 192 -1.50 -11.20 -9.82
N ALA A 193 -0.57 -10.28 -10.07
CA ALA A 193 0.57 -10.03 -9.17
C ALA A 193 0.09 -9.60 -7.77
N ILE A 194 -0.96 -8.78 -7.70
CA ILE A 194 -1.60 -8.38 -6.43
C ILE A 194 -2.20 -9.57 -5.69
N GLU A 195 -2.77 -10.54 -6.40
CA GLU A 195 -3.37 -11.73 -5.78
C GLU A 195 -2.28 -12.59 -5.15
N LEU A 196 -1.15 -12.78 -5.85
CA LEU A 196 0.01 -13.45 -5.30
C LEU A 196 0.52 -12.72 -4.04
N CYS A 197 0.64 -11.39 -4.10
CA CYS A 197 1.02 -10.56 -2.96
C CYS A 197 0.10 -10.77 -1.75
N TRP A 198 -1.21 -10.63 -1.94
CA TRP A 198 -2.19 -10.71 -0.85
C TRP A 198 -2.32 -12.13 -0.31
N MET A 199 -2.30 -13.16 -1.16
CA MET A 199 -2.32 -14.55 -0.71
C MET A 199 -1.14 -14.87 0.21
N THR A 200 0.08 -14.42 -0.12
CA THR A 200 1.26 -14.65 0.74
C THR A 200 1.13 -13.94 2.09
N TRP A 201 0.48 -12.78 2.14
CA TRP A 201 0.24 -12.02 3.37
C TRP A 201 -0.78 -12.68 4.29
N LEU A 202 -1.85 -13.21 3.68
CA LEU A 202 -3.07 -13.62 4.36
C LEU A 202 -3.05 -15.10 4.79
N ILE A 203 -2.26 -15.93 4.10
CA ILE A 203 -2.06 -17.34 4.46
C ILE A 203 -1.22 -17.52 5.74
N GLN A 204 -0.48 -16.49 6.16
CA GLN A 204 0.33 -16.56 7.38
C GLN A 204 -0.55 -16.82 8.60
N SER A 205 -0.12 -17.74 9.46
CA SER A 205 -0.77 -18.02 10.73
C SER A 205 -0.30 -17.03 11.81
N GLU A 206 -1.25 -16.54 12.60
CA GLU A 206 -0.99 -15.72 13.79
C GLU A 206 -1.93 -16.17 14.91
N ALA A 207 -1.37 -16.63 16.04
CA ALA A 207 -2.10 -17.23 17.16
C ALA A 207 -2.95 -18.46 16.75
N GLY A 208 -2.44 -19.29 15.84
CA GLY A 208 -3.10 -20.54 15.42
C GLY A 208 -4.21 -20.37 14.38
N MET A 209 -4.54 -19.14 13.99
CA MET A 209 -5.49 -18.82 12.94
C MET A 209 -4.77 -18.18 11.76
N SER A 210 -5.28 -18.35 10.54
CA SER A 210 -4.83 -17.52 9.43
C SER A 210 -5.15 -16.04 9.72
N ARG A 211 -4.35 -15.12 9.18
CA ARG A 211 -4.65 -13.68 9.27
C ARG A 211 -6.01 -13.33 8.67
N MET A 212 -6.47 -14.10 7.69
CA MET A 212 -7.84 -14.00 7.16
C MET A 212 -8.89 -14.17 8.23
N GLU A 213 -8.85 -15.28 8.96
CA GLU A 213 -9.84 -15.59 10.00
C GLU A 213 -9.77 -14.54 11.10
N LYS A 214 -8.55 -14.23 11.56
CA LYS A 214 -8.31 -13.30 12.66
C LYS A 214 -8.76 -11.87 12.36
N TYR A 215 -8.58 -11.39 11.12
CA TYR A 215 -8.84 -10.01 10.72
C TYR A 215 -10.02 -9.85 9.75
N SER A 216 -10.87 -10.87 9.63
CA SER A 216 -12.06 -10.91 8.77
C SER A 216 -12.98 -9.70 8.93
N SER A 217 -13.11 -9.14 10.13
CA SER A 217 -13.92 -7.94 10.38
C SER A 217 -13.27 -6.61 9.95
N LEU A 218 -11.95 -6.61 9.72
CA LEU A 218 -11.18 -5.45 9.28
C LEU A 218 -10.97 -5.44 7.78
N LEU A 219 -10.75 -6.61 7.15
CA LEU A 219 -10.44 -6.73 5.72
C LEU A 219 -11.46 -6.04 4.80
N PRO A 220 -12.79 -6.11 5.04
CA PRO A 220 -13.75 -5.37 4.23
C PRO A 220 -13.61 -3.85 4.32
N LYS A 221 -13.00 -3.31 5.39
CA LYS A 221 -12.86 -1.86 5.61
C LYS A 221 -11.61 -1.27 4.95
N ILE A 222 -10.60 -2.11 4.68
CA ILE A 222 -9.27 -1.69 4.25
C ILE A 222 -9.03 -2.00 2.79
#